data_AF-A0A3D1PKN1-F1
#
_entry.id   AF-A0A3D1PKN1-F1
#
_cell.length_a   1.000
_cell.length_b   1.000
_cell.length_c   1.000
_cell.angle_alpha   90.00
_cell.angle_beta   90.00
_cell.angle_gamma   90.00
#
_symmetry.space_group_name_H-M   'P 1'
#
loop_
_entity.id
_entity.type
_entity.pdbx_description
1 polymer ?
#
loop_
_entity_poly.entity_id
_entity_poly.type
_entity_poly.pdbx_seq_one_letter_code
_entity_poly.pdbx_strand_id
1 'polypeptide(L)'
;MKKFNNCRNVIGDLIKKHREEKHYTKTELSHKLELLGIELDRFELYKIETAKTSVKDFELIGLCIVLDINFEELKKLVEDYS
;
A
#
# COMPACT_ATOMS: atom_id res chain seq x y z
N MET A 1 17.86 -7.23 0.64
CA MET A 1 17.05 -6.02 0.84
C MET A 1 16.93 -5.74 2.32
N LYS A 2 17.04 -4.47 2.73
CA LYS A 2 16.87 -4.04 4.13
C LYS A 2 15.42 -4.21 4.57
N LYS A 3 15.22 -4.42 5.87
CA LYS A 3 13.90 -4.47 6.52
C LYS A 3 13.86 -3.40 7.61
N PHE A 4 12.67 -2.87 7.89
CA PHE A 4 12.40 -2.03 9.04
C PHE A 4 11.44 -2.81 9.94
N ASN A 5 11.80 -3.06 11.21
CA ASN A 5 11.00 -3.86 12.15
C ASN A 5 10.51 -5.21 11.56
N ASN A 6 11.41 -5.94 10.90
CA ASN A 6 11.13 -7.20 10.17
C ASN A 6 10.19 -7.11 8.95
N CYS A 7 9.67 -5.92 8.65
CA CYS A 7 8.79 -5.61 7.52
C CYS A 7 9.58 -5.08 6.31
N ARG A 8 9.13 -5.40 5.09
CA ARG A 8 9.70 -4.83 3.85
C ARG A 8 9.05 -3.50 3.45
N ASN A 9 7.88 -3.20 3.98
CA ASN A 9 7.21 -1.90 3.88
C ASN A 9 6.44 -1.64 5.18
N VAL A 10 6.19 -0.37 5.51
CA VAL A 10 5.42 0.04 6.70
C VAL A 10 3.95 0.35 6.39
N ILE A 11 3.59 0.41 5.11
CA ILE A 11 2.29 0.90 4.64
C ILE A 11 1.25 -0.21 4.46
N GLY A 12 1.64 -1.47 4.56
CA GLY A 12 0.82 -2.64 4.19
C GLY A 12 -0.51 -2.69 4.94
N ASP A 13 -0.47 -2.50 6.25
CA ASP A 13 -1.68 -2.51 7.09
C ASP A 13 -2.61 -1.34 6.77
N LEU A 14 -2.04 -0.16 6.49
CA LEU A 14 -2.81 1.03 6.09
C LEU A 14 -3.53 0.81 4.76
N ILE A 15 -2.83 0.26 3.77
CA ILE A 15 -3.41 -0.09 2.45
C ILE A 15 -4.55 -1.08 2.63
N LYS A 16 -4.33 -2.13 3.42
CA LYS A 16 -5.36 -3.15 3.66
C LYS A 16 -6.61 -2.53 4.27
N LYS A 17 -6.43 -1.68 5.30
CA LYS A 17 -7.52 -0.97 5.99
C LYS A 17 -8.35 -0.14 5.01
N HIS A 18 -7.72 0.78 4.29
CA HIS A 18 -8.43 1.68 3.36
C HIS A 18 -9.07 0.92 2.18
N ARG A 19 -8.43 -0.16 1.69
CA ARG A 19 -9.02 -1.03 0.67
C ARG A 19 -10.31 -1.69 1.17
N GLU A 20 -10.31 -2.19 2.41
CA GLU A 20 -11.47 -2.84 3.03
C GLU A 20 -12.59 -1.85 3.37
N GLU A 21 -12.26 -0.64 3.81
CA GLU A 21 -13.21 0.46 4.03
C GLU A 21 -13.90 0.90 2.73
N LYS A 22 -13.20 0.87 1.59
CA LYS A 22 -13.77 1.11 0.26
C LYS A 22 -14.45 -0.13 -0.35
N HIS A 23 -14.46 -1.26 0.36
CA HIS A 23 -14.98 -2.55 -0.11
C HIS A 23 -14.35 -3.07 -1.41
N TYR A 24 -13.09 -2.73 -1.66
CA TYR A 24 -12.37 -3.23 -2.84
C TYR A 24 -11.77 -4.60 -2.58
N THR A 25 -11.97 -5.52 -3.51
CA THR A 25 -11.10 -6.68 -3.66
C THR A 25 -9.72 -6.23 -4.14
N LYS A 26 -8.71 -7.08 -3.95
CA LYS A 26 -7.36 -6.82 -4.49
C LYS A 26 -7.36 -6.71 -6.02
N THR A 27 -8.24 -7.43 -6.71
CA THR A 27 -8.37 -7.31 -8.17
C THR A 27 -8.99 -5.97 -8.56
N GLU A 28 -10.00 -5.48 -7.85
CA GLU A 28 -10.55 -4.15 -8.13
C GLU A 28 -9.53 -3.04 -7.86
N LEU A 29 -8.70 -3.19 -6.82
CA LEU A 29 -7.59 -2.27 -6.57
C LEU A 29 -6.54 -2.32 -7.69
N SER A 30 -6.13 -3.51 -8.15
CA SER A 30 -5.24 -3.71 -9.30
C SER A 30 -5.76 -2.96 -10.53
N HIS A 31 -7.02 -3.19 -10.89
CA HIS A 31 -7.63 -2.56 -12.07
C HIS A 31 -7.66 -1.04 -11.95
N LYS A 32 -7.90 -0.49 -10.76
CA LYS A 32 -7.89 0.97 -10.53
C LYS A 32 -6.49 1.57 -10.65
N LEU A 33 -5.46 0.86 -10.18
CA LEU A 33 -4.07 1.26 -10.33
C LEU A 33 -3.61 1.19 -11.79
N GLU A 34 -4.06 0.19 -12.54
CA GLU A 34 -3.80 0.05 -13.98
C GLU A 34 -4.36 1.25 -14.77
N LEU A 35 -5.51 1.80 -14.38
CA LEU A 35 -6.05 3.03 -14.99
C LEU A 35 -5.15 4.26 -14.80
N LEU A 36 -4.23 4.22 -13.83
CA LEU A 36 -3.20 5.24 -13.61
C LEU A 36 -1.85 4.87 -14.24
N GLY A 37 -1.78 3.77 -15.01
CA GLY A 37 -0.55 3.23 -15.58
C GLY A 37 0.35 2.52 -14.56
N ILE A 38 -0.19 2.09 -13.42
CA ILE A 38 0.54 1.39 -12.36
C ILE A 38 0.12 -0.07 -12.36
N GLU A 39 1.02 -0.94 -12.80
CA GLU A 39 0.79 -2.39 -12.83
C GLU A 39 1.15 -3.00 -11.47
N LEU A 40 0.13 -3.41 -10.70
CA LEU A 40 0.28 -4.13 -9.43
C LEU A 40 -0.76 -5.24 -9.35
N ASP A 41 -0.34 -6.49 -9.53
CA ASP A 41 -1.27 -7.61 -9.54
C ASP A 41 -1.82 -7.97 -8.13
N ARG A 42 -2.81 -8.86 -8.09
CA ARG A 42 -3.41 -9.34 -6.82
C ARG A 42 -2.38 -9.90 -5.83
N PHE A 43 -1.35 -10.60 -6.31
CA PHE A 43 -0.35 -11.26 -5.48
C PHE A 43 0.69 -10.26 -4.96
N GLU A 44 1.07 -9.26 -5.76
CA GLU A 44 1.86 -8.12 -5.36
C GLU A 44 1.14 -7.31 -4.29
N LEU A 45 -0.13 -6.96 -4.50
CA LEU A 45 -0.96 -6.29 -3.49
C LEU A 45 -1.05 -7.12 -2.19
N TYR A 46 -1.21 -8.45 -2.29
CA TYR A 46 -1.15 -9.31 -1.11
C TYR A 46 0.21 -9.25 -0.38
N LYS A 47 1.33 -9.25 -1.11
CA LYS A 47 2.66 -9.11 -0.50
C LYS A 47 2.86 -7.73 0.12
N ILE A 48 2.31 -6.69 -0.48
CA ILE A 48 2.36 -5.32 0.05
C ILE A 48 1.59 -5.27 1.37
N GLU A 49 0.32 -5.71 1.37
CA GLU A 49 -0.55 -5.75 2.56
C GLU A 49 -0.01 -6.63 3.69
N THR A 50 0.86 -7.60 3.38
CA THR A 50 1.49 -8.48 4.38
C THR A 50 2.96 -8.12 4.67
N ALA A 51 3.40 -6.93 4.26
CA ALA A 51 4.76 -6.42 4.45
C ALA A 51 5.88 -7.34 3.91
N LYS A 52 5.58 -8.20 2.93
CA LYS A 52 6.50 -9.16 2.30
C LYS A 52 7.27 -8.59 1.11
N THR A 53 6.89 -7.43 0.59
CA THR A 53 7.62 -6.71 -0.48
C THR A 53 7.74 -5.23 -0.16
N SER A 54 8.74 -4.56 -0.72
CA SER A 54 8.82 -3.09 -0.68
C SER A 54 7.87 -2.48 -1.71
N VAL A 55 7.54 -1.21 -1.53
CA VAL A 55 6.70 -0.44 -2.46
C VAL A 55 7.54 0.71 -3.01
N LYS A 56 7.50 0.91 -4.32
CA LYS A 56 8.18 2.03 -4.99
C LYS A 56 7.40 3.32 -4.74
N ASP A 57 8.06 4.46 -4.94
CA ASP A 57 7.46 5.78 -4.72
C ASP A 57 6.21 6.02 -5.58
N PHE A 58 6.27 5.70 -6.88
CA PHE A 58 5.13 5.86 -7.78
C PHE A 58 3.97 4.90 -7.45
N GLU A 59 4.28 3.68 -7.03
CA GLU A 59 3.28 2.70 -6.55
C GLU A 59 2.59 3.23 -5.30
N LEU A 60 3.36 3.75 -4.34
CA LEU A 60 2.84 4.37 -3.12
C LEU A 60 1.92 5.54 -3.45
N ILE A 61 2.33 6.44 -4.33
CA ILE A 61 1.51 7.59 -4.76
C ILE A 61 0.20 7.11 -5.40
N GLY A 62 0.26 6.12 -6.29
CA GLY A 62 -0.93 5.54 -6.91
C GLY A 62 -1.88 4.91 -5.91
N LEU A 63 -1.34 4.15 -4.96
CA LEU A 63 -2.09 3.55 -3.86
C LEU A 63 -2.78 4.63 -3.03
N CYS A 64 -2.08 5.72 -2.68
CA CYS A 64 -2.68 6.84 -1.95
C CYS A 64 -3.80 7.52 -2.73
N ILE A 65 -3.65 7.72 -4.04
CA ILE A 65 -4.69 8.32 -4.89
C ILE A 65 -5.92 7.42 -4.96
N VAL A 66 -5.75 6.13 -5.25
CA VAL A 66 -6.87 5.19 -5.43
C VAL A 66 -7.59 4.91 -4.11
N LEU A 67 -6.84 4.84 -3.01
CA LEU A 67 -7.36 4.53 -1.68
C LEU A 67 -7.68 5.76 -0.84
N ASP A 68 -7.50 6.97 -1.37
CA ASP A 68 -7.79 8.23 -0.66
C ASP A 68 -7.05 8.33 0.69
N ILE A 69 -5.80 7.85 0.71
CA ILE A 69 -4.96 7.85 1.91
C ILE A 69 -4.32 9.23 2.07
N ASN A 70 -4.53 9.87 3.22
CA ASN A 70 -3.91 11.14 3.54
C ASN A 70 -2.40 10.96 3.85
N PHE A 71 -1.54 11.83 3.32
CA PHE A 71 -0.11 11.84 3.62
C PHE A 71 0.21 12.00 5.11
N GLU A 72 -0.65 12.67 5.89
CA GLU A 72 -0.49 12.77 7.35
C GLU A 72 -0.65 11.40 8.05
N GLU A 73 -1.41 10.45 7.46
CA GLU A 73 -1.46 9.08 7.98
C GLU A 73 -0.15 8.32 7.73
N LEU A 74 0.54 8.62 6.63
CA LEU A 74 1.83 7.98 6.32
C LEU A 74 2.92 8.36 7.32
N LYS A 75 2.94 9.61 7.80
CA LYS A 75 3.94 10.08 8.77
C LYS A 75 3.86 9.31 10.09
N LYS A 76 2.63 9.03 10.54
CA LYS A 76 2.36 8.29 11.79
C LYS A 76 2.92 6.87 11.78
N LEU A 77 3.01 6.23 10.61
CA LEU A 77 3.52 4.86 10.47
C LEU A 77 4.97 4.68 10.93
N VAL A 78 5.75 5.77 10.99
CA VAL A 78 7.14 5.75 11.44
C VAL A 78 7.32 6.50 12.75
N GLU A 79 6.46 7.49 13.03
CA GLU A 79 6.46 8.23 14.30
C GLU A 79 6.11 7.35 15.51
N ASP A 80 5.27 6.32 15.35
CA ASP A 80 4.96 5.34 16.42
C ASP A 80 6.18 4.51 16.87
N TYR A 81 7.33 4.67 16.20
CA TYR A 81 8.60 4.02 16.54
C TYR A 81 9.69 4.98 17.03
N SER A 82 9.36 6.25 17.26
CA SER A 82 10.27 7.31 17.77
C SER A 82 10.23 7.44 19.28
#